data_AF-A0A1B6J2Q7-F1
#
_entry.id   AF-A0A1B6J2Q7-F1
#
_cell.length_a   1.000
_cell.length_b   1.000
_cell.length_c   1.000
_cell.angle_alpha   90.00
_cell.angle_beta   90.00
_cell.angle_gamma   90.00
#
_symmetry.space_group_name_H-M   'P 1'
#
loop_
_entity.id
_entity.type
_entity.pdbx_description
1 polymer ?
#
loop_
_entity_poly.entity_id
_entity_poly.type
_entity_poly.pdbx_seq_one_letter_code
_entity_poly.pdbx_strand_id
1 'polypeptide(L)'
;MKPSDYNCRYWKLRQDLQGIAPPVDRVEKDFDAGAKYHVIADVPYIRYFVSFIIQFQFHKAMCIKAGQYDPENPGAKPLHHCDVYQSTEAGNVMGEMLRMGSSKQWQDTIEVMTGQREMDARPLLEYFQPLYDWLVEENKRTGADIGWSNTHTINSCHNALQPEPTVEVKPTDDDCHYHFKEEIKVTVMKKEEEEEKEEVERTM
;
A
#
# COMPACT_ATOMS: atom_id res chain seq x y z
N MET A 1 2.41 -20.08 -5.88
CA MET A 1 3.54 -19.16 -5.68
C MET A 1 4.66 -19.96 -5.05
N LYS A 2 5.84 -20.00 -5.67
CA LYS A 2 6.99 -20.74 -5.11
C LYS A 2 7.78 -19.81 -4.17
N PRO A 3 8.48 -20.35 -3.16
CA PRO A 3 9.34 -19.54 -2.29
C PRO A 3 10.38 -18.70 -3.05
N SER A 4 10.85 -19.20 -4.19
CA SER A 4 11.78 -18.50 -5.09
C SER A 4 11.23 -17.23 -5.74
N ASP A 5 9.94 -16.95 -5.59
CA ASP A 5 9.26 -15.84 -6.28
C ASP A 5 8.56 -14.87 -5.28
N TYR A 6 8.83 -15.02 -3.99
CA TYR A 6 8.08 -14.31 -2.94
C TYR A 6 8.33 -12.81 -2.97
N ASN A 7 9.59 -12.39 -3.06
CA ASN A 7 9.92 -10.98 -2.98
C ASN A 7 9.50 -10.23 -4.25
N CYS A 8 9.72 -10.84 -5.41
CA CYS A 8 9.27 -10.32 -6.69
C CYS A 8 7.74 -10.20 -6.74
N ARG A 9 7.01 -11.21 -6.27
CA ARG A 9 5.54 -11.14 -6.23
C ARG A 9 5.06 -10.06 -5.26
N TYR A 10 5.72 -9.88 -4.12
CA TYR A 10 5.43 -8.80 -3.19
C TYR A 10 5.53 -7.44 -3.89
N TRP A 11 6.66 -7.13 -4.53
CA TRP A 11 6.84 -5.85 -5.22
C TRP A 11 5.90 -5.68 -6.42
N LYS A 12 5.61 -6.76 -7.16
CA LYS A 12 4.61 -6.72 -8.22
C LYS A 12 3.23 -6.30 -7.69
N LEU A 13 2.80 -6.81 -6.54
CA LEU A 13 1.54 -6.40 -5.90
C LEU A 13 1.57 -4.93 -5.45
N ARG A 14 2.70 -4.46 -4.91
CA ARG A 14 2.87 -3.06 -4.49
C ARG A 14 2.78 -2.10 -5.68
N GLN A 15 3.39 -2.46 -6.81
CA GLN A 15 3.31 -1.67 -8.03
C GLN A 15 1.92 -1.71 -8.65
N ASP A 16 1.36 -2.91 -8.88
CA ASP A 16 0.07 -3.07 -9.57
C ASP A 16 -1.09 -2.42 -8.79
N LEU A 17 -1.09 -2.49 -7.45
CA LEU A 17 -2.19 -2.00 -6.61
C LEU A 17 -1.96 -0.60 -6.03
N GLN A 18 -0.72 -0.13 -5.90
CA GLN A 18 -0.40 1.12 -5.19
C GLN A 18 0.46 2.09 -5.99
N GLY A 19 1.01 1.69 -7.13
CA GLY A 19 1.83 2.56 -7.97
C GLY A 19 3.19 2.92 -7.37
N ILE A 20 3.74 2.07 -6.50
CA ILE A 20 5.05 2.31 -5.86
C ILE A 20 6.08 1.25 -6.26
N ALA A 21 7.35 1.63 -6.17
CA ALA A 21 8.50 0.78 -6.45
C ALA A 21 9.55 0.92 -5.33
N PRO A 22 10.45 -0.08 -5.15
CA PRO A 22 11.58 0.08 -4.26
C PRO A 22 12.54 1.15 -4.83
N PRO A 23 13.28 1.89 -3.98
CA PRO A 23 14.22 2.91 -4.44
C PRO A 23 15.50 2.33 -5.05
N VAL A 24 15.76 1.03 -4.86
CA VAL A 24 16.89 0.27 -5.42
C VAL A 24 16.40 -1.11 -5.84
N ASP A 25 17.14 -1.77 -6.74
CA ASP A 25 16.82 -3.12 -7.17
C ASP A 25 16.84 -4.13 -6.01
N ARG A 26 15.84 -5.03 -5.97
CA ARG A 26 15.64 -6.05 -4.92
C ARG A 26 15.67 -7.43 -5.54
N VAL A 27 16.34 -8.40 -4.92
CA VAL A 27 16.47 -9.77 -5.42
C VAL A 27 15.70 -10.76 -4.55
N GLU A 28 15.61 -12.03 -4.95
CA GLU A 28 14.94 -13.08 -4.16
C GLU A 28 15.75 -13.56 -2.95
N LYS A 29 17.01 -13.10 -2.82
CA LYS A 29 17.76 -13.16 -1.55
C LYS A 29 17.18 -12.22 -0.48
N ASP A 30 16.47 -11.17 -0.90
CA ASP A 30 15.76 -10.26 0.00
C ASP A 30 14.36 -10.81 0.36
N PHE A 31 13.79 -10.35 1.48
CA PHE A 31 12.41 -10.67 1.86
C PHE A 31 11.71 -9.45 2.47
N ASP A 32 11.29 -8.52 1.62
CA ASP A 32 10.81 -7.19 2.03
C ASP A 32 9.44 -7.22 2.71
N ALA A 33 8.62 -8.24 2.43
CA ALA A 33 7.37 -8.45 3.14
C ALA A 33 7.60 -8.58 4.66
N GLY A 34 8.71 -9.18 5.09
CA GLY A 34 9.09 -9.34 6.49
C GLY A 34 9.41 -8.03 7.22
N ALA A 35 9.65 -6.93 6.49
CA ALA A 35 9.92 -5.63 7.11
C ALA A 35 8.64 -4.97 7.70
N LYS A 36 7.45 -5.49 7.37
CA LYS A 36 6.18 -5.01 7.96
C LYS A 36 5.83 -5.83 9.20
N TYR A 37 5.74 -5.16 10.36
CA TYR A 37 5.42 -5.77 11.67
C TYR A 37 4.36 -6.88 11.61
N HIS A 38 3.21 -6.60 10.99
CA HIS A 38 2.08 -7.53 10.95
C HIS A 38 2.38 -8.85 10.23
N VAL A 39 3.35 -8.87 9.31
CA VAL A 39 3.77 -10.09 8.60
C VAL A 39 4.56 -10.98 9.55
N ILE A 40 5.56 -10.45 10.25
CA ILE A 40 6.40 -11.23 11.17
C ILE A 40 5.70 -11.57 12.49
N ALA A 41 4.70 -10.77 12.88
CA ALA A 41 3.90 -10.99 14.08
C ALA A 41 2.65 -11.87 13.82
N ASP A 42 2.49 -12.41 12.60
CA ASP A 42 1.33 -13.21 12.19
C ASP A 42 -0.03 -12.55 12.52
N VAL A 43 -0.14 -11.25 12.24
CA VAL A 43 -1.35 -10.47 12.48
C VAL A 43 -2.09 -10.22 11.16
N PRO A 44 -3.29 -10.79 10.94
CA PRO A 44 -4.05 -10.61 9.72
C PRO A 44 -4.32 -9.13 9.37
N TYR A 45 -3.83 -8.67 8.22
CA TYR A 45 -3.90 -7.25 7.82
C TYR A 45 -5.25 -6.83 7.23
N ILE A 46 -6.07 -7.78 6.75
CA ILE A 46 -7.38 -7.51 6.13
C ILE A 46 -8.34 -6.74 7.05
N ARG A 47 -8.14 -6.86 8.38
CA ARG A 47 -8.90 -6.11 9.38
C ARG A 47 -8.83 -4.59 9.17
N TYR A 48 -7.70 -4.08 8.70
CA TYR A 48 -7.56 -2.65 8.41
C TYR A 48 -8.39 -2.28 7.19
N PHE A 49 -8.28 -3.03 6.08
CA PHE A 49 -9.07 -2.77 4.87
C PHE A 49 -10.57 -2.74 5.16
N VAL A 50 -11.08 -3.75 5.87
CA VAL A 50 -12.49 -3.80 6.28
C VAL A 50 -12.85 -2.64 7.20
N SER A 51 -12.02 -2.36 8.23
CA SER A 51 -12.21 -1.24 9.15
C SER A 51 -12.30 0.10 8.40
N PHE A 52 -11.47 0.31 7.38
CA PHE A 52 -11.46 1.56 6.62
C PHE A 52 -12.72 1.77 5.79
N ILE A 53 -13.46 0.72 5.45
CA ILE A 53 -14.75 0.81 4.76
C ILE A 53 -15.87 1.00 5.79
N ILE A 54 -15.98 0.09 6.77
CA ILE A 54 -17.11 0.09 7.70
C ILE A 54 -17.11 1.31 8.63
N GLN A 55 -15.96 1.92 8.93
CA GLN A 55 -15.92 3.11 9.78
C GLN A 55 -16.75 4.26 9.19
N PHE A 56 -16.74 4.45 7.86
CA PHE A 56 -17.51 5.52 7.21
C PHE A 56 -18.99 5.13 7.09
N GLN A 57 -19.28 3.83 6.92
CA GLN A 57 -20.64 3.32 6.95
C GLN A 57 -21.29 3.55 8.33
N PHE A 58 -20.56 3.27 9.41
CA PHE A 58 -21.01 3.55 10.77
C PHE A 58 -21.10 5.05 11.05
N HIS A 59 -20.10 5.82 10.64
CA HIS A 59 -20.10 7.28 10.79
C HIS A 59 -21.33 7.89 10.14
N LYS A 60 -21.62 7.57 8.87
CA LYS A 60 -22.82 8.04 8.18
C LYS A 60 -24.11 7.67 8.91
N ALA A 61 -24.25 6.41 9.33
CA ALA A 61 -25.44 5.97 10.06
C ALA A 61 -25.63 6.74 11.38
N MET A 62 -24.56 6.92 12.16
CA MET A 62 -24.60 7.68 13.41
C MET A 62 -24.88 9.17 13.17
N CYS A 63 -24.32 9.78 12.13
CA CYS A 63 -24.56 11.16 11.77
C CYS A 63 -26.02 11.44 11.40
N ILE A 64 -26.67 10.50 10.70
CA ILE A 64 -28.10 10.56 10.42
C ILE A 64 -28.90 10.52 11.73
N LYS A 65 -28.56 9.59 12.63
CA LYS A 65 -29.23 9.47 13.95
C LYS A 65 -29.02 10.70 14.84
N ALA A 66 -27.86 11.34 14.75
CA ALA A 66 -27.55 12.58 15.46
C ALA A 66 -28.20 13.82 14.83
N GLY A 67 -28.87 13.70 13.68
CA GLY A 67 -29.41 14.85 12.94
C GLY A 67 -28.33 15.78 12.38
N GLN A 68 -27.10 15.28 12.25
CA GLN A 68 -25.92 16.02 11.76
C GLN A 68 -25.59 15.72 10.30
N TYR A 69 -26.38 14.86 9.65
CA TYR A 69 -26.30 14.60 8.23
C TYR A 69 -27.70 14.33 7.68
N ASP A 70 -28.00 14.90 6.51
CA ASP A 70 -29.26 14.71 5.79
C ASP A 70 -28.98 14.05 4.43
N PRO A 71 -29.38 12.78 4.22
CA PRO A 71 -29.19 12.09 2.95
C PRO A 71 -29.87 12.76 1.75
N GLU A 72 -30.98 13.48 1.99
CA GLU A 72 -31.72 14.18 0.93
C GLU A 72 -31.09 15.55 0.61
N ASN A 73 -30.24 16.06 1.51
CA ASN A 73 -29.50 17.30 1.31
C ASN A 73 -28.05 17.23 1.83
N PRO A 74 -27.17 16.44 1.19
CA PRO A 74 -25.80 16.21 1.65
C PRO A 74 -24.94 17.49 1.71
N GLY A 75 -25.28 18.50 0.90
CA GLY A 75 -24.53 19.77 0.84
C GLY A 75 -24.79 20.69 2.03
N ALA A 76 -25.97 20.63 2.65
CA ALA A 76 -26.29 21.47 3.81
C ALA A 76 -25.53 21.05 5.07
N LYS A 77 -25.30 19.74 5.23
CA LYS A 77 -24.53 19.16 6.33
C LYS A 77 -23.58 18.09 5.80
N PRO A 78 -22.38 18.49 5.32
CA PRO A 78 -21.43 17.54 4.77
C PRO A 78 -20.97 16.52 5.81
N LEU A 79 -20.76 15.27 5.38
CA LEU A 79 -20.45 14.17 6.30
C LEU A 79 -19.12 14.36 7.07
N HIS A 80 -18.17 15.07 6.48
CA HIS A 80 -16.89 15.42 7.12
C HIS A 80 -16.99 16.53 8.17
N HIS A 81 -18.14 17.21 8.30
CA HIS A 81 -18.43 18.16 9.37
C HIS A 81 -19.29 17.58 10.49
N CYS A 82 -19.79 16.35 10.34
CA CYS A 82 -20.62 15.72 11.36
C CYS A 82 -19.85 15.50 12.66
N ASP A 83 -20.49 15.85 13.78
CA ASP A 83 -20.06 15.52 15.13
C ASP A 83 -21.19 14.80 15.89
N VAL A 84 -20.91 13.58 16.36
CA VAL A 84 -21.88 12.76 17.11
C VAL A 84 -21.84 13.00 18.62
N TYR A 85 -21.01 13.94 19.08
CA TYR A 85 -20.90 14.31 20.49
C TYR A 85 -22.27 14.64 21.11
N GLN A 86 -22.52 14.10 22.31
CA GLN A 86 -23.78 14.24 23.05
C GLN A 86 -25.06 13.72 22.35
N SER A 87 -24.96 13.02 21.21
CA SER A 87 -26.12 12.34 20.63
C SER A 87 -26.41 11.01 21.33
N THR A 88 -27.50 11.01 22.10
CA THR A 88 -27.98 9.80 22.77
C THR A 88 -28.51 8.78 21.74
N GLU A 89 -29.13 9.25 20.66
CA GLU A 89 -29.65 8.45 19.56
C GLU A 89 -28.54 7.69 18.82
N ALA A 90 -27.42 8.37 18.50
CA ALA A 90 -26.25 7.74 17.91
C ALA A 90 -25.61 6.73 18.87
N GLY A 91 -25.48 7.10 20.15
CA GLY A 91 -24.95 6.20 21.18
C GLY A 91 -25.80 4.93 21.37
N ASN A 92 -27.13 5.05 21.31
CA ASN A 92 -28.05 3.92 21.46
C ASN A 92 -27.87 2.89 20.35
N VAL A 93 -27.84 3.31 19.08
CA VAL A 93 -27.67 2.37 17.95
C VAL A 93 -26.29 1.72 17.95
N MET A 94 -25.24 2.45 18.36
CA MET A 94 -23.89 1.90 18.52
C MET A 94 -23.81 0.91 19.67
N GLY A 95 -24.40 1.24 20.82
CA GLY A 95 -24.45 0.37 21.98
C GLY A 95 -25.21 -0.93 21.70
N GLU A 96 -26.33 -0.86 20.97
CA GLU A 96 -27.11 -2.04 20.58
C GLU A 96 -26.28 -3.00 19.72
N MET A 97 -25.62 -2.48 18.68
CA MET A 97 -24.71 -3.24 17.83
C MET A 97 -23.57 -3.88 18.64
N LEU A 98 -22.88 -3.10 19.49
CA LEU A 98 -21.73 -3.58 20.25
C LEU A 98 -22.11 -4.64 21.29
N ARG A 99 -23.29 -4.55 21.89
CA ARG A 99 -23.79 -5.52 22.88
C ARG A 99 -23.98 -6.91 22.29
N MET A 100 -24.22 -7.03 20.98
CA MET A 100 -24.36 -8.32 20.29
C MET A 100 -23.03 -9.09 20.25
N GLY A 101 -21.89 -8.37 20.28
CA GLY A 101 -20.56 -8.98 20.20
C GLY A 101 -20.44 -9.95 19.02
N SER A 102 -19.94 -11.15 19.28
CA SER A 102 -19.83 -12.25 18.31
C SER A 102 -20.98 -13.27 18.36
N SER A 103 -22.09 -12.95 19.05
CA SER A 103 -23.21 -13.88 19.22
C SER A 103 -24.10 -14.03 17.98
N LYS A 104 -23.98 -13.12 17.01
CA LYS A 104 -24.72 -13.08 15.75
C LYS A 104 -23.76 -12.97 14.58
N GLN A 105 -24.26 -13.25 13.37
CA GLN A 105 -23.49 -13.02 12.16
C GLN A 105 -23.26 -11.52 11.99
N TRP A 106 -22.10 -11.14 11.44
CA TRP A 106 -21.72 -9.73 11.34
C TRP A 106 -22.73 -8.92 10.53
N GLN A 107 -23.38 -9.52 9.52
CA GLN A 107 -24.43 -8.88 8.72
C GLN A 107 -25.62 -8.46 9.57
N ASP A 108 -26.05 -9.32 10.50
CA ASP A 108 -27.17 -9.01 11.41
C ASP A 108 -26.77 -7.87 12.36
N THR A 109 -25.52 -7.88 12.83
CA THR A 109 -25.00 -6.85 13.75
C THR A 109 -24.91 -5.49 13.06
N ILE A 110 -24.35 -5.40 11.84
CA ILE A 110 -24.24 -4.10 11.15
C ILE A 110 -25.59 -3.56 10.66
N GLU A 111 -26.57 -4.44 10.39
CA GLU A 111 -27.91 -4.05 9.95
C GLU A 111 -28.65 -3.26 11.04
N VAL A 112 -28.45 -3.61 12.32
CA VAL A 112 -29.03 -2.86 13.45
C VAL A 112 -28.65 -1.38 13.43
N MET A 113 -27.38 -1.07 13.12
CA MET A 113 -26.90 0.30 13.07
C MET A 113 -27.22 0.98 11.73
N THR A 114 -26.96 0.28 10.63
CA THR A 114 -26.86 0.89 9.29
C THR A 114 -28.11 0.68 8.44
N GLY A 115 -29.01 -0.22 8.85
CA GLY A 115 -30.17 -0.64 8.06
C GLY A 115 -29.82 -1.53 6.86
N GLN A 116 -28.56 -1.90 6.69
CA GLN A 116 -28.10 -2.73 5.56
C GLN A 116 -27.21 -3.89 6.04
N ARG A 117 -27.26 -4.99 5.29
CA ARG A 117 -26.54 -6.24 5.58
C ARG A 117 -25.18 -6.35 4.88
N GLU A 118 -24.90 -5.43 3.97
CA GLU A 118 -23.70 -5.43 3.14
C GLU A 118 -22.69 -4.39 3.60
N MET A 119 -21.42 -4.66 3.31
CA MET A 119 -20.34 -3.68 3.47
C MET A 119 -20.36 -2.74 2.26
N ASP A 120 -20.35 -1.43 2.53
CA ASP A 120 -20.55 -0.41 1.52
C ASP A 120 -19.46 0.68 1.57
N ALA A 121 -18.79 0.90 0.44
CA ALA A 121 -17.76 1.92 0.29
C ALA A 121 -18.30 3.29 -0.12
N ARG A 122 -19.59 3.42 -0.48
CA ARG A 122 -20.19 4.71 -0.87
C ARG A 122 -20.05 5.79 0.21
N PRO A 123 -20.27 5.51 1.52
CA PRO A 123 -20.07 6.51 2.57
C PRO A 123 -18.62 7.03 2.67
N LEU A 124 -17.62 6.18 2.39
CA LEU A 124 -16.22 6.59 2.31
C LEU A 124 -16.00 7.57 1.15
N LEU A 125 -16.50 7.25 -0.04
CA LEU A 125 -16.39 8.12 -1.22
C LEU A 125 -17.09 9.46 -0.99
N GLU A 126 -18.29 9.41 -0.42
CA GLU A 126 -19.09 10.60 -0.11
C GLU A 126 -18.41 11.53 0.90
N TYR A 127 -17.77 10.97 1.93
CA TYR A 127 -17.01 11.75 2.90
C TYR A 127 -15.91 12.58 2.22
N PHE A 128 -15.19 11.98 1.27
CA PHE A 128 -14.08 12.60 0.55
C PHE A 128 -14.49 13.31 -0.75
N GLN A 129 -15.80 13.36 -1.09
CA GLN A 129 -16.26 13.92 -2.35
C GLN A 129 -15.76 15.35 -2.60
N PRO A 130 -15.79 16.30 -1.64
CA PRO A 130 -15.30 17.66 -1.88
C PRO A 130 -13.79 17.71 -2.18
N LEU A 131 -12.99 16.85 -1.54
CA LEU A 131 -11.57 16.73 -1.83
C LEU A 131 -11.34 16.13 -3.21
N TYR A 132 -12.11 15.12 -3.57
CA TYR A 132 -12.04 14.49 -4.89
C TYR A 132 -12.35 15.49 -6.00
N ASP A 133 -13.43 16.27 -5.87
CA ASP A 133 -13.83 17.28 -6.85
C ASP A 133 -12.72 18.33 -7.03
N TRP A 134 -12.16 18.82 -5.92
CA TRP A 134 -11.03 19.75 -5.95
C TRP A 134 -9.79 19.14 -6.62
N LEU A 135 -9.43 17.89 -6.30
CA LEU A 135 -8.28 17.20 -6.89
C LEU A 135 -8.44 17.02 -8.41
N VAL A 136 -9.64 16.73 -8.89
CA VAL A 136 -9.91 16.60 -10.32
C VAL A 136 -9.69 17.91 -11.07
N GLU A 137 -10.12 19.04 -10.50
CA GLU A 137 -9.88 20.36 -11.08
C GLU A 137 -8.41 20.75 -11.03
N GLU A 138 -7.76 20.52 -9.90
CA GLU A 138 -6.37 20.88 -9.68
C GLU A 138 -5.41 20.07 -10.57
N ASN A 139 -5.65 18.77 -10.74
CA ASN A 139 -4.87 17.93 -11.65
C ASN A 139 -5.00 18.42 -13.11
N LYS A 140 -6.20 18.85 -13.52
CA LYS A 140 -6.40 19.46 -14.85
C LYS A 140 -5.67 20.80 -14.98
N ARG A 141 -5.74 21.64 -13.95
CA ARG A 141 -5.10 22.96 -13.93
C ARG A 141 -3.58 22.88 -14.01
N THR A 142 -3.00 21.90 -13.33
CA THR A 142 -1.54 21.68 -13.28
C THR A 142 -1.02 20.82 -14.43
N GLY A 143 -1.92 20.11 -15.14
CA GLY A 143 -1.52 19.13 -16.15
C GLY A 143 -0.86 17.90 -15.54
N ALA A 144 -1.26 17.51 -14.32
CA ALA A 144 -0.70 16.37 -13.63
C ALA A 144 -1.02 15.05 -14.36
N ASP A 145 -0.01 14.21 -14.53
CA ASP A 145 -0.17 12.87 -15.09
C ASP A 145 -0.84 11.94 -14.07
N ILE A 146 -2.05 11.46 -14.38
CA ILE A 146 -2.83 10.59 -13.49
C ILE A 146 -2.60 9.12 -13.86
N GLY A 147 -2.23 8.33 -12.86
CA GLY A 147 -1.94 6.91 -12.98
C GLY A 147 -0.44 6.63 -12.94
N TRP A 148 -0.09 5.37 -13.12
CA TRP A 148 1.29 4.92 -13.16
C TRP A 148 1.45 3.84 -14.23
N SER A 149 2.63 3.82 -14.83
CA SER A 149 3.04 2.74 -15.73
C SER A 149 3.85 1.70 -14.96
N ASN A 150 3.71 0.44 -15.34
CA ASN A 150 4.54 -0.65 -14.83
C ASN A 150 5.95 -0.65 -15.47
N THR A 151 6.57 0.53 -15.56
CA THR A 151 7.85 0.79 -16.26
C THR A 151 9.07 0.61 -15.38
N HIS A 152 8.90 0.57 -14.05
CA HIS A 152 9.84 -0.17 -13.21
C HIS A 152 9.65 -1.64 -13.54
N THR A 153 10.19 -2.03 -14.69
CA THR A 153 10.62 -3.38 -14.97
C THR A 153 11.41 -3.76 -13.74
N ILE A 154 10.86 -4.66 -12.92
CA ILE A 154 11.64 -5.26 -11.85
C ILE A 154 12.66 -6.15 -12.58
N ASN A 155 13.70 -5.52 -13.14
CA ASN A 155 14.75 -6.15 -13.93
C ASN A 155 15.49 -7.18 -13.07
N SER A 156 15.45 -7.01 -11.74
CA SER A 156 15.96 -7.98 -10.77
C SER A 156 15.14 -9.27 -10.67
N CYS A 157 13.89 -9.29 -11.16
CA CYS A 157 13.03 -10.48 -11.16
C CYS A 157 13.00 -11.19 -12.53
N HIS A 158 13.29 -10.47 -13.62
CA HIS A 158 13.40 -11.08 -14.95
C HIS A 158 14.61 -12.01 -15.06
N ASN A 159 15.72 -11.68 -14.39
CA ASN A 159 16.93 -12.52 -14.38
C ASN A 159 16.88 -13.68 -13.37
N ALA A 160 15.92 -13.68 -12.42
CA ALA A 160 15.74 -14.79 -11.48
C ALA A 160 14.84 -15.92 -12.02
N LEU A 161 14.11 -15.66 -13.12
CA LEU A 161 13.17 -16.59 -13.75
C LEU A 161 13.66 -17.14 -15.10
N GLN A 162 14.82 -16.70 -15.60
CA GLN A 162 15.48 -17.43 -16.67
C GLN A 162 16.12 -18.67 -16.06
N PRO A 163 15.82 -19.91 -16.51
CA PRO A 163 16.73 -21.00 -16.26
C PRO A 163 18.08 -20.55 -16.81
N GLU A 164 19.14 -20.62 -16.00
CA GLU A 164 20.48 -20.43 -16.54
C GLU A 164 20.60 -21.29 -17.80
N PRO A 165 21.19 -20.77 -18.91
CA PRO A 165 21.52 -21.63 -20.03
C PRO A 165 22.27 -22.83 -19.45
N THR A 166 21.80 -24.04 -19.75
CA THR A 166 22.38 -25.29 -19.28
C THR A 166 23.79 -25.43 -19.85
N VAL A 167 24.73 -24.73 -19.24
CA VAL A 167 26.13 -25.07 -19.23
C VAL A 167 26.24 -26.07 -18.09
N GLU A 168 26.80 -27.24 -18.36
CA GLU A 168 27.17 -28.17 -17.29
C GLU A 168 28.17 -27.47 -16.36
N VAL A 169 27.66 -26.80 -15.32
CA VAL A 169 28.46 -26.24 -14.25
C VAL A 169 28.81 -27.41 -13.35
N LYS A 170 30.05 -27.91 -13.50
CA LYS A 170 30.70 -28.66 -12.42
C LYS A 170 30.66 -27.78 -11.17
N PRO A 171 30.36 -28.34 -9.99
CA PRO A 171 30.16 -27.57 -8.79
C PRO A 171 31.43 -26.80 -8.46
N THR A 172 31.36 -25.48 -8.56
CA THR A 172 32.35 -24.57 -7.99
C THR A 172 31.62 -23.61 -7.07
N ASP A 173 32.14 -23.52 -5.85
CA ASP A 173 31.61 -22.80 -4.70
C ASP A 173 31.01 -21.42 -5.01
N ASP A 174 29.97 -21.05 -4.25
CA ASP A 174 29.17 -19.81 -4.28
C ASP A 174 29.95 -18.47 -4.17
N ASP A 175 31.27 -18.49 -4.34
CA ASP A 175 32.20 -17.37 -4.14
C ASP A 175 32.42 -16.51 -5.42
N CYS A 176 32.13 -17.05 -6.61
CA CYS A 176 32.47 -16.39 -7.88
C CYS A 176 31.64 -15.12 -8.19
N HIS A 177 30.37 -15.07 -7.75
CA HIS A 177 29.52 -13.90 -8.03
C HIS A 177 29.88 -12.69 -7.17
N TYR A 178 30.39 -12.92 -5.96
CA TYR A 178 30.98 -11.88 -5.12
C TYR A 178 32.31 -11.42 -5.68
N HIS A 179 33.18 -12.35 -6.10
CA HIS A 179 34.45 -12.01 -6.73
C HIS A 179 34.32 -11.09 -7.94
N PHE A 180 33.34 -11.31 -8.84
CA PHE A 180 33.15 -10.43 -9.98
C PHE A 180 32.71 -9.00 -9.59
N LYS A 181 31.84 -8.86 -8.58
CA LYS A 181 31.44 -7.53 -8.07
C LYS A 181 32.58 -6.85 -7.33
N GLU A 182 33.42 -7.61 -6.63
CA GLU A 182 34.63 -7.10 -5.99
C GLU A 182 35.68 -6.69 -7.03
N GLU A 183 35.88 -7.46 -8.09
CA GLU A 183 36.78 -7.12 -9.19
C GLU A 183 36.35 -5.84 -9.91
N ILE A 184 35.04 -5.66 -10.16
CA ILE A 184 34.51 -4.40 -10.71
C ILE A 184 34.77 -3.25 -9.74
N LYS A 185 34.49 -3.42 -8.45
CA LYS A 185 34.77 -2.39 -7.44
C LYS A 185 36.25 -2.02 -7.39
N VAL A 186 37.14 -3.00 -7.38
CA VAL A 186 38.58 -2.80 -7.36
C VAL A 186 39.03 -2.09 -8.64
N THR A 187 38.44 -2.40 -9.79
CA THR A 187 38.76 -1.74 -11.06
C THR A 187 38.28 -0.29 -11.08
N VAL A 188 37.07 0.00 -10.57
CA VAL A 188 36.54 1.37 -10.46
C VAL A 188 37.39 2.21 -9.50
N MET A 189 37.72 1.67 -8.31
CA MET A 189 38.56 2.40 -7.34
C MET A 189 39.97 2.66 -7.88
N LYS A 190 40.57 1.69 -8.59
CA LYS A 190 41.89 1.91 -9.22
C LYS A 190 41.84 3.00 -10.28
N LYS A 191 40.75 3.07 -11.04
CA LYS A 191 40.57 4.09 -12.07
C LYS A 191 40.36 5.48 -11.47
N GLU A 192 39.59 5.59 -10.39
CA GLU A 192 39.44 6.85 -9.63
C GLU A 192 40.78 7.30 -9.04
N GLU A 193 41.59 6.37 -8.53
CA GLU A 193 42.92 6.68 -7.98
C GLU A 193 43.95 7.08 -9.07
N GLU A 194 43.83 6.57 -10.29
CA GLU A 194 44.63 6.99 -11.45
C GLU A 194 44.20 8.37 -11.97
N GLU A 195 42.89 8.63 -12.05
CA GLU A 195 42.35 9.95 -12.47
C GLU A 195 42.73 11.06 -11.47
N GLU A 196 42.70 10.77 -10.16
CA GLU A 196 43.12 11.72 -9.12
C GLU A 196 44.64 12.02 -9.19
N LYS A 197 45.47 11.02 -9.52
CA LYS A 197 46.91 11.21 -9.73
C LYS A 197 47.21 12.05 -10.98
N GLU A 198 46.50 11.83 -12.08
CA GLU A 198 46.62 12.65 -13.29
C GLU A 198 46.17 14.11 -13.06
N GLU A 199 45.17 14.35 -12.20
CA GLU A 199 44.72 15.71 -11.86
C GLU A 199 45.74 16.47 -10.99
N VAL A 200 46.39 15.77 -10.05
CA VAL A 200 47.48 16.32 -9.23
C VAL A 200 48.71 16.67 -10.10
N GLU A 201 49.09 15.82 -11.07
CA GLU A 201 50.18 16.14 -12.00
C GLU A 201 49.86 17.30 -12.95
N ARG A 202 48.58 17.54 -13.26
CA ARG A 202 48.15 18.64 -14.14
C ARG A 202 48.05 20.00 -13.43
N THR A 203 48.07 20.02 -12.10
CA THR A 203 47.98 21.24 -11.26
C THR A 203 49.31 21.67 -10.65
N MET A 204 50.40 20.94 -10.92
CA MET A 204 51.80 21.32 -10.63
C MET A 204 52.48 21.92 -11.85
#